data_AF-A0A2K3QPM4-F1
#
_entry.id   AF-A0A2K3QPM4-F1
#
_cell.length_a   1.000
_cell.length_b   1.000
_cell.length_c   1.000
_cell.angle_alpha   90.00
_cell.angle_beta   90.00
_cell.angle_gamma   90.00
#
_symmetry.space_group_name_H-M   'P 1'
#
loop_
_entity.id
_entity.type
_entity.pdbx_description
1 polymer ?
#
loop_
_entity_poly.entity_id
_entity_poly.type
_entity_poly.pdbx_seq_one_letter_code
_entity_poly.pdbx_strand_id
1 'polypeptide(L)'
;MRRSATLAALLGACAVLATKCSLGNKCPQDSPCCSQYGECGVGAYCLGGCDPRMSFSLDSCAPEPVCRSKTTRFNNLASIVDIGSYLGDATKADWVAQGEPAQLDGNVLLTMPKNSVGTVLASTSYMWYGNVRARFKTSRGKGVVTAFILLSDVKDEIDYEFVGVDLQTAQTNYYFQGIPDYHNSGNISMSDTFHNFHDYEIRWTPDRIEWLVDGQVGRSKDRKDTWNATTQQWMFPQTPARVQLSIWPGGLASNAQGTIDWAGGQIDWNADDVKKAGYFYATFSDVTIDCYNATNAPGTNHGKSYTFNDGKGTNDTVVDGGKNTVLGSMDASGLDMDKGKSSASGSKPQNSIPGGVSSGQDHSGSGGSGGSGGGSGSGSGSGSGSSGCNSNSFSQNCGGNNGGGKSGSTKASASALAMIIAGVALYW
;
A
#
# COMPACT_ATOMS: atom_id res chain seq x y z
N MET A 1 17.64 51.99 33.68
CA MET A 1 16.57 51.43 32.83
C MET A 1 17.18 50.35 31.95
N ARG A 2 16.86 49.08 32.23
CA ARG A 2 17.34 47.90 31.48
C ARG A 2 16.44 47.72 30.25
N ARG A 3 17.01 47.64 29.04
CA ARG A 3 16.31 47.18 27.84
C ARG A 3 16.82 45.79 27.50
N SER A 4 15.96 44.79 27.69
CA SER A 4 16.18 43.40 27.31
C SER A 4 16.10 43.26 25.79
N ALA A 5 17.10 42.61 25.19
CA ALA A 5 17.04 42.13 23.82
C ALA A 5 16.48 40.69 23.84
N THR A 6 15.32 40.49 23.21
CA THR A 6 14.72 39.17 23.01
C THR A 6 15.33 38.55 21.75
N LEU A 7 16.09 37.48 21.93
CA LEU A 7 16.54 36.60 20.85
C LEU A 7 15.31 35.87 20.27
N ALA A 8 14.99 36.09 18.99
CA ALA A 8 14.05 35.26 18.27
C ALA A 8 14.78 33.99 17.81
N ALA A 9 14.50 32.86 18.46
CA ALA A 9 14.96 31.55 18.00
C ALA A 9 14.11 31.11 16.80
N LEU A 10 14.69 31.17 15.61
CA LEU A 10 14.18 30.50 14.41
C LEU A 10 14.39 28.99 14.59
N LEU A 11 13.35 28.29 15.07
CA LEU A 11 13.26 26.83 14.96
C LEU A 11 12.90 26.49 13.51
N GLY A 12 13.93 26.30 12.67
CA GLY A 12 13.77 25.66 11.38
C GLY A 12 13.38 24.21 11.58
N ALA A 13 12.21 23.81 11.06
CA ALA A 13 11.85 22.41 10.95
C ALA A 13 12.77 21.75 9.91
N CYS A 14 13.91 21.20 10.36
CA CYS A 14 14.63 20.22 9.57
C CYS A 14 13.72 18.99 9.48
N ALA A 15 13.13 18.76 8.32
CA ALA A 15 12.61 17.45 7.96
C ALA A 15 13.80 16.49 7.96
N VAL A 16 14.00 15.75 9.04
CA VAL A 16 14.98 14.66 9.08
C VAL A 16 14.47 13.61 8.12
N LEU A 17 15.11 13.49 6.95
CA LEU A 17 14.88 12.40 6.02
C LEU A 17 15.14 11.09 6.77
N ALA A 18 14.13 10.23 6.86
CA ALA A 18 14.28 8.94 7.51
C ALA A 18 15.36 8.11 6.81
N THR A 19 16.26 7.50 7.58
CA THR A 19 17.31 6.60 7.07
C THR A 19 16.65 5.46 6.30
N LYS A 20 17.16 5.14 5.10
CA LYS A 20 16.61 4.05 4.28
C LYS A 20 17.19 2.69 4.65
N CYS A 21 16.38 1.64 4.54
CA CYS A 21 16.79 0.26 4.79
C CYS A 21 16.50 -0.65 3.60
N SER A 22 17.29 -1.72 3.50
CA SER A 22 17.16 -2.79 2.50
C SER A 22 17.81 -4.06 3.05
N LEU A 23 17.74 -5.18 2.30
CA LEU A 23 18.44 -6.42 2.68
C LEU A 23 19.96 -6.25 2.80
N GLY A 24 20.54 -5.30 2.05
CA GLY A 24 21.97 -4.98 2.09
C GLY A 24 22.34 -3.84 3.05
N ASN A 25 21.36 -3.09 3.55
CA ASN A 25 21.57 -1.95 4.44
C ASN A 25 20.54 -1.95 5.57
N LYS A 26 20.92 -2.47 6.74
CA LYS A 26 20.03 -2.58 7.89
C LYS A 26 19.85 -1.26 8.61
N CYS A 27 18.72 -1.10 9.28
CA CYS A 27 18.50 0.03 10.17
C CYS A 27 19.51 0.09 11.33
N PRO A 28 19.87 1.30 11.81
CA PRO A 28 20.71 1.46 12.98
C PRO A 28 19.90 1.21 14.28
N GLN A 29 20.60 1.01 15.40
CA GLN A 29 19.97 0.60 16.67
C GLN A 29 19.02 1.64 17.28
N ASP A 30 19.26 2.93 17.05
CA ASP A 30 18.46 4.05 17.55
C ASP A 30 17.13 4.24 16.79
N SER A 31 17.07 3.79 15.54
CA SER A 31 15.85 3.72 14.72
C SER A 31 15.70 2.30 14.14
N PRO A 32 15.45 1.28 14.96
CA PRO A 32 15.78 -0.12 14.66
C PRO A 32 14.84 -0.81 13.67
N CYS A 33 13.69 -0.22 13.36
CA CYS A 33 12.60 -0.86 12.61
C CYS A 33 12.57 -0.38 11.17
N CYS A 34 12.65 -1.31 10.22
CA CYS A 34 12.52 -1.04 8.80
C CYS A 34 11.05 -1.14 8.37
N SER A 35 10.38 -0.01 8.20
CA SER A 35 8.97 0.03 7.83
C SER A 35 8.65 -0.55 6.45
N GLN A 36 7.36 -0.63 6.13
CA GLN A 36 6.86 -1.12 4.84
C GLN A 36 7.51 -0.43 3.63
N TYR A 37 7.89 0.83 3.80
CA TYR A 37 8.41 1.74 2.77
C TYR A 37 9.94 1.80 2.72
N GLY A 38 10.64 0.91 3.44
CA GLY A 38 12.10 0.90 3.47
C GLY A 38 12.69 2.09 4.24
N GLU A 39 12.01 2.52 5.31
CA GLU A 39 12.43 3.62 6.17
C GLU A 39 12.63 3.16 7.61
N CYS A 40 13.71 3.60 8.23
CA CYS A 40 14.08 3.30 9.60
C CYS A 40 13.40 4.24 10.59
N GLY A 41 12.88 3.69 11.68
CA GLY A 41 12.23 4.47 12.73
C GLY A 41 11.89 3.67 13.99
N VAL A 42 11.03 4.26 14.83
CA VAL A 42 10.43 3.69 16.05
C VAL A 42 8.90 3.84 16.01
N GLY A 43 8.16 3.25 16.94
CA GLY A 43 6.72 3.41 17.02
C GLY A 43 6.01 2.79 15.82
N ALA A 44 5.30 3.61 15.03
CA ALA A 44 4.57 3.17 13.84
C ALA A 44 5.45 2.40 12.83
N TYR A 45 6.75 2.73 12.74
CA TYR A 45 7.71 2.02 11.86
C TYR A 45 7.94 0.57 12.29
N CYS A 46 7.71 0.26 13.57
CA CYS A 46 7.89 -1.06 14.17
C CYS A 46 6.62 -1.90 14.16
N LEU A 47 5.47 -1.30 13.83
CA LEU A 47 4.20 -2.00 13.72
C LEU A 47 4.06 -2.58 12.31
N GLY A 48 2.83 -2.89 11.89
CA GLY A 48 2.63 -3.75 10.75
C GLY A 48 3.30 -3.26 9.46
N GLY A 49 4.02 -4.16 8.80
CA GLY A 49 4.82 -3.91 7.61
C GLY A 49 6.31 -3.76 7.89
N CYS A 50 6.73 -3.90 9.15
CA CYS A 50 8.12 -3.82 9.57
C CYS A 50 8.88 -5.08 9.13
N ASP A 51 9.82 -4.97 8.20
CA ASP A 51 10.58 -6.13 7.71
C ASP A 51 11.72 -6.47 8.70
N PRO A 52 11.67 -7.59 9.43
CA PRO A 52 12.70 -7.94 10.41
C PRO A 52 14.06 -8.25 9.76
N ARG A 53 14.09 -8.60 8.46
CA ARG A 53 15.32 -8.93 7.74
C ARG A 53 16.13 -7.67 7.39
N MET A 54 15.42 -6.56 7.15
CA MET A 54 15.99 -5.25 6.84
C MET A 54 16.14 -4.35 8.09
N SER A 55 15.58 -4.78 9.22
CA SER A 55 15.70 -4.11 10.51
C SER A 55 17.04 -4.38 11.19
N PHE A 56 17.34 -3.63 12.27
CA PHE A 56 18.58 -3.78 13.05
C PHE A 56 18.81 -5.23 13.52
N SER A 57 17.76 -5.88 14.04
CA SER A 57 17.73 -7.31 14.36
C SER A 57 16.34 -7.90 14.07
N LEU A 58 16.21 -9.23 14.16
CA LEU A 58 14.91 -9.92 13.98
C LEU A 58 13.88 -9.53 15.05
N ASP A 59 14.34 -9.09 16.23
CA ASP A 59 13.49 -8.64 17.32
C ASP A 59 13.19 -7.13 17.27
N SER A 60 13.65 -6.40 16.24
CA SER A 60 13.39 -4.97 16.11
C SER A 60 11.91 -4.64 15.96
N CYS A 61 11.19 -5.43 15.17
CA CYS A 61 9.78 -5.21 14.87
C CYS A 61 8.90 -5.68 16.03
N ALA A 62 7.77 -5.01 16.22
CA ALA A 62 6.74 -5.52 17.13
C ALA A 62 6.18 -6.84 16.56
N PRO A 63 5.99 -7.88 17.40
CA PRO A 63 5.37 -9.13 16.99
C PRO A 63 4.01 -8.94 16.30
N GLU A 64 3.77 -9.74 15.27
CA GLU A 64 2.59 -9.64 14.39
C GLU A 64 1.34 -10.22 15.09
N PRO A 65 0.25 -9.45 15.31
CA PRO A 65 -0.95 -10.00 15.92
C PRO A 65 -1.57 -11.12 15.09
N VAL A 66 -1.80 -12.28 15.72
CA VAL A 66 -2.37 -13.46 15.08
C VAL A 66 -3.82 -13.22 14.64
N CYS A 67 -4.20 -13.72 13.46
CA CYS A 67 -5.52 -13.53 12.83
C CYS A 67 -6.69 -14.08 13.65
N ARG A 68 -7.84 -13.40 13.56
CA ARG A 68 -9.12 -13.90 14.06
C ARG A 68 -10.18 -13.82 12.97
N SER A 69 -10.89 -14.92 12.72
CA SER A 69 -11.92 -14.94 11.69
C SER A 69 -13.01 -13.92 12.03
N LYS A 70 -13.29 -13.02 11.09
CA LYS A 70 -14.18 -11.88 11.33
C LYS A 70 -14.69 -11.30 10.02
N THR A 71 -15.93 -10.85 10.03
CA THR A 71 -16.47 -9.93 9.03
C THR A 71 -16.46 -8.50 9.57
N THR A 72 -15.74 -7.60 8.91
CA THR A 72 -15.88 -6.16 9.10
C THR A 72 -16.92 -5.63 8.12
N ARG A 73 -17.98 -5.01 8.63
CA ARG A 73 -18.94 -4.25 7.82
C ARG A 73 -18.65 -2.77 8.00
N PHE A 74 -18.40 -2.04 6.92
CA PHE A 74 -17.98 -0.63 6.96
C PHE A 74 -19.17 0.33 7.08
N ASN A 75 -20.12 0.00 7.95
CA ASN A 75 -21.30 0.82 8.25
C ASN A 75 -20.96 2.10 9.02
N ASN A 76 -19.72 2.25 9.49
CA ASN A 76 -19.11 3.44 10.10
C ASN A 76 -17.58 3.23 10.16
N LEU A 77 -16.85 4.24 10.66
CA LEU A 77 -15.39 4.20 10.76
C LEU A 77 -14.86 3.70 12.12
N ALA A 78 -15.71 3.19 13.01
CA ALA A 78 -15.31 2.86 14.39
C ALA A 78 -14.30 1.70 14.49
N SER A 79 -14.21 0.86 13.46
CA SER A 79 -13.23 -0.24 13.38
C SER A 79 -11.88 0.19 12.79
N ILE A 80 -11.75 1.47 12.40
CA ILE A 80 -10.58 2.03 11.72
C ILE A 80 -9.88 3.01 12.67
N VAL A 81 -8.58 2.86 12.83
CA VAL A 81 -7.73 3.76 13.63
C VAL A 81 -6.65 4.39 12.76
N ASP A 82 -6.30 5.64 13.02
CA ASP A 82 -5.17 6.30 12.36
C ASP A 82 -3.83 5.65 12.74
N ILE A 83 -2.93 5.47 11.77
CA ILE A 83 -1.60 4.87 11.95
C ILE A 83 -0.75 5.61 12.99
N GLY A 84 -0.88 6.93 13.10
CA GLY A 84 -0.17 7.75 14.09
C GLY A 84 -0.66 7.55 15.52
N SER A 85 -1.81 6.90 15.71
CA SER A 85 -2.40 6.63 17.03
C SER A 85 -2.45 5.16 17.40
N TYR A 86 -2.15 4.27 16.45
CA TYR A 86 -2.19 2.83 16.67
C TYR A 86 -0.90 2.31 17.33
N LEU A 87 -1.05 1.52 18.38
CA LEU A 87 0.08 0.96 19.16
C LEU A 87 0.22 -0.57 19.02
N GLY A 88 -0.48 -1.22 18.07
CA GLY A 88 -0.38 -2.69 17.88
C GLY A 88 -1.42 -3.53 18.65
N ASP A 89 -2.45 -2.88 19.20
CA ASP A 89 -3.56 -3.56 19.90
C ASP A 89 -4.70 -3.91 18.93
N ALA A 90 -4.59 -5.07 18.29
CA ALA A 90 -5.58 -5.58 17.33
C ALA A 90 -6.96 -5.89 17.95
N THR A 91 -7.12 -5.77 19.28
CA THR A 91 -8.43 -5.93 19.94
C THR A 91 -9.25 -4.64 19.95
N LYS A 92 -8.61 -3.49 19.68
CA LYS A 92 -9.25 -2.16 19.72
C LYS A 92 -9.67 -1.63 18.36
N ALA A 93 -9.03 -2.10 17.29
CA ALA A 93 -9.34 -1.73 15.92
C ALA A 93 -9.09 -2.92 15.00
N ASP A 94 -9.88 -3.02 13.93
CA ASP A 94 -9.72 -4.06 12.92
C ASP A 94 -8.79 -3.61 11.79
N TRP A 95 -8.72 -2.29 11.56
CA TRP A 95 -7.99 -1.68 10.46
C TRP A 95 -7.21 -0.48 10.93
N VAL A 96 -6.02 -0.30 10.35
CA VAL A 96 -5.20 0.89 10.46
C VAL A 96 -5.29 1.67 9.16
N ALA A 97 -5.58 2.97 9.24
CA ALA A 97 -5.63 3.87 8.10
C ALA A 97 -4.34 4.68 7.98
N GLN A 98 -3.87 4.80 6.74
CA GLN A 98 -3.00 5.89 6.30
C GLN A 98 -3.71 6.60 5.15
N GLY A 99 -3.92 7.91 5.28
CA GLY A 99 -4.84 8.67 4.42
C GLY A 99 -6.17 8.94 5.11
N GLU A 100 -7.17 9.35 4.34
CA GLU A 100 -8.42 9.89 4.87
C GLU A 100 -9.62 9.05 4.37
N PRO A 101 -9.98 7.96 5.07
CA PRO A 101 -11.20 7.24 4.75
C PRO A 101 -12.42 8.13 5.05
N ALA A 102 -13.39 8.12 4.16
CA ALA A 102 -14.66 8.81 4.33
C ALA A 102 -15.82 7.80 4.40
N GLN A 103 -17.01 8.26 4.74
CA GLN A 103 -18.19 7.40 4.81
C GLN A 103 -19.27 7.89 3.84
N LEU A 104 -19.88 6.96 3.11
CA LEU A 104 -21.02 7.23 2.23
C LEU A 104 -21.95 6.01 2.15
N ASP A 105 -23.25 6.23 2.36
CA ASP A 105 -24.31 5.22 2.18
C ASP A 105 -24.05 3.86 2.87
N GLY A 106 -23.50 3.89 4.08
CA GLY A 106 -23.19 2.68 4.85
C GLY A 106 -21.94 1.92 4.36
N ASN A 107 -21.10 2.55 3.55
CA ASN A 107 -19.82 2.03 3.08
C ASN A 107 -18.66 2.96 3.51
N VAL A 108 -17.44 2.42 3.51
CA VAL A 108 -16.23 3.25 3.58
C VAL A 108 -15.75 3.61 2.18
N LEU A 109 -15.38 4.87 2.00
CA LEU A 109 -14.67 5.35 0.83
C LEU A 109 -13.19 5.45 1.18
N LEU A 110 -12.33 4.81 0.41
CA LEU A 110 -10.92 5.15 0.42
C LEU A 110 -10.74 6.32 -0.54
N THR A 111 -10.28 7.45 -0.02
CA THR A 111 -10.19 8.68 -0.81
C THR A 111 -8.77 8.92 -1.31
N MET A 112 -8.69 9.60 -2.44
CA MET A 112 -7.45 10.12 -2.99
C MET A 112 -7.68 11.58 -3.41
N PRO A 113 -7.54 12.52 -2.46
CA PRO A 113 -7.57 13.95 -2.75
C PRO A 113 -6.50 14.35 -3.76
N LYS A 114 -6.70 15.52 -4.36
CA LYS A 114 -5.78 16.08 -5.36
C LYS A 114 -4.34 16.12 -4.83
N ASN A 115 -3.40 15.59 -5.60
CA ASN A 115 -1.97 15.52 -5.28
C ASN A 115 -1.63 14.73 -4.00
N SER A 116 -2.55 13.90 -3.49
CA SER A 116 -2.25 12.95 -2.42
C SER A 116 -1.70 11.63 -2.98
N VAL A 117 -1.20 10.77 -2.09
CA VAL A 117 -0.83 9.39 -2.41
C VAL A 117 -1.98 8.39 -2.21
N GLY A 118 -3.18 8.88 -1.90
CA GLY A 118 -4.36 8.07 -1.66
C GLY A 118 -4.49 7.57 -0.22
N THR A 119 -5.26 6.49 -0.06
CA THR A 119 -5.60 5.92 1.25
C THR A 119 -5.32 4.42 1.22
N VAL A 120 -4.74 3.91 2.31
CA VAL A 120 -4.54 2.49 2.59
C VAL A 120 -5.24 2.15 3.90
N LEU A 121 -6.05 1.09 3.91
CA LEU A 121 -6.48 0.39 5.11
C LEU A 121 -5.74 -0.93 5.21
N ALA A 122 -5.08 -1.20 6.33
CA ALA A 122 -4.41 -2.47 6.59
C ALA A 122 -5.01 -3.16 7.82
N SER A 123 -5.29 -4.46 7.73
CA SER A 123 -5.81 -5.22 8.87
C SER A 123 -4.83 -5.20 10.04
N THR A 124 -5.34 -5.13 11.26
CA THR A 124 -4.50 -5.12 12.48
C THR A 124 -3.91 -6.48 12.82
N SER A 125 -4.45 -7.55 12.24
CA SER A 125 -4.00 -8.93 12.40
C SER A 125 -3.48 -9.56 11.10
N TYR A 126 -2.67 -10.62 11.23
CA TYR A 126 -1.96 -11.31 10.16
C TYR A 126 -2.53 -12.70 9.92
N MET A 127 -3.07 -12.93 8.74
CA MET A 127 -3.57 -14.22 8.29
C MET A 127 -2.41 -15.08 7.79
N TRP A 128 -2.25 -16.29 8.32
CA TRP A 128 -1.30 -17.27 7.79
C TRP A 128 -2.08 -18.43 7.16
N TYR A 129 -2.40 -18.26 5.87
CA TYR A 129 -3.40 -19.04 5.14
C TYR A 129 -4.84 -18.84 5.62
N GLY A 130 -5.78 -19.05 4.72
CA GLY A 130 -7.19 -18.77 4.94
C GLY A 130 -7.87 -18.27 3.68
N ASN A 131 -9.09 -17.77 3.87
CA ASN A 131 -9.84 -17.10 2.81
C ASN A 131 -10.10 -15.66 3.22
N VAL A 132 -9.96 -14.73 2.28
CA VAL A 132 -10.38 -13.35 2.47
C VAL A 132 -11.26 -12.94 1.31
N ARG A 133 -12.45 -12.43 1.61
CA ARG A 133 -13.41 -11.90 0.63
C ARG A 133 -13.71 -10.44 0.92
N ALA A 134 -13.58 -9.58 -0.08
CA ALA A 134 -13.91 -8.17 -0.01
C ALA A 134 -15.00 -7.84 -1.03
N ARG A 135 -16.04 -7.11 -0.59
CA ARG A 135 -17.10 -6.60 -1.46
C ARG A 135 -16.90 -5.11 -1.71
N PHE A 136 -16.56 -4.72 -2.94
CA PHE A 136 -16.25 -3.33 -3.24
C PHE A 136 -16.50 -2.93 -4.69
N LYS A 137 -16.44 -1.60 -4.93
CA LYS A 137 -16.36 -0.95 -6.23
C LYS A 137 -15.03 -0.22 -6.35
N THR A 138 -14.46 -0.24 -7.53
CA THR A 138 -13.18 0.41 -7.84
C THR A 138 -13.37 1.89 -8.12
N SER A 139 -12.26 2.63 -8.17
CA SER A 139 -12.21 3.96 -8.78
C SER A 139 -12.01 3.86 -10.30
N ARG A 140 -12.23 4.98 -11.00
CA ARG A 140 -11.97 5.12 -12.44
C ARG A 140 -11.04 6.28 -12.75
N GLY A 141 -10.56 6.34 -14.00
CA GLY A 141 -9.72 7.41 -14.53
C GLY A 141 -8.29 6.97 -14.81
N LYS A 142 -7.61 7.74 -15.66
CA LYS A 142 -6.18 7.56 -15.97
C LYS A 142 -5.35 7.67 -14.70
N GLY A 143 -4.38 6.78 -14.54
CA GLY A 143 -3.42 6.83 -13.45
C GLY A 143 -3.99 6.49 -12.08
N VAL A 144 -5.28 6.15 -11.96
CA VAL A 144 -5.91 5.79 -10.70
C VAL A 144 -5.95 4.27 -10.57
N VAL A 145 -5.47 3.75 -9.44
CA VAL A 145 -5.45 2.31 -9.17
C VAL A 145 -6.18 2.03 -7.86
N THR A 146 -7.05 1.02 -7.87
CA THR A 146 -7.60 0.41 -6.65
C THR A 146 -6.92 -0.93 -6.44
N ALA A 147 -6.61 -1.30 -5.20
CA ALA A 147 -5.99 -2.58 -4.91
C ALA A 147 -6.59 -3.28 -3.68
N PHE A 148 -6.54 -4.62 -3.71
CA PHE A 148 -6.87 -5.52 -2.61
C PHE A 148 -5.77 -6.56 -2.51
N ILE A 149 -4.98 -6.50 -1.43
CA ILE A 149 -3.68 -7.16 -1.33
C ILE A 149 -3.60 -7.95 -0.02
N LEU A 150 -2.99 -9.14 -0.05
CA LEU A 150 -2.38 -9.76 1.12
C LEU A 150 -0.88 -9.45 1.09
N LEU A 151 -0.35 -8.79 2.12
CA LEU A 151 1.06 -8.41 2.20
C LEU A 151 1.68 -8.81 3.54
N SER A 152 2.74 -9.62 3.50
CA SER A 152 3.55 -9.97 4.67
C SER A 152 4.65 -8.95 4.94
N ASP A 153 5.17 -8.95 6.17
CA ASP A 153 6.24 -8.05 6.58
C ASP A 153 7.56 -8.35 5.85
N VAL A 154 7.74 -9.60 5.41
CA VAL A 154 8.84 -10.04 4.54
C VAL A 154 8.51 -9.95 3.04
N LYS A 155 7.45 -9.23 2.68
CA LYS A 155 7.06 -8.89 1.29
C LYS A 155 6.58 -10.05 0.44
N ASP A 156 6.05 -11.11 1.04
CA ASP A 156 5.17 -12.00 0.27
C ASP A 156 3.87 -11.26 -0.05
N GLU A 157 3.42 -11.36 -1.29
CA GLU A 157 2.28 -10.57 -1.79
C GLU A 157 1.34 -11.44 -2.64
N ILE A 158 0.03 -11.23 -2.47
CA ILE A 158 -1.03 -11.77 -3.33
C ILE A 158 -2.03 -10.65 -3.56
N ASP A 159 -2.29 -10.29 -4.81
CA ASP A 159 -3.05 -9.07 -5.10
C ASP A 159 -4.15 -9.24 -6.15
N TYR A 160 -5.11 -8.32 -6.03
CA TYR A 160 -5.90 -7.79 -7.11
C TYR A 160 -5.56 -6.32 -7.32
N GLU A 161 -5.37 -5.92 -8.58
CA GLU A 161 -5.22 -4.53 -8.99
C GLU A 161 -6.23 -4.17 -10.08
N PHE A 162 -6.79 -2.96 -9.99
CA PHE A 162 -7.78 -2.42 -10.91
C PHE A 162 -7.28 -1.09 -11.44
N VAL A 163 -6.97 -1.06 -12.72
CA VAL A 163 -6.51 0.15 -13.40
C VAL A 163 -7.75 0.93 -13.86
N GLY A 164 -7.89 2.19 -13.43
CA GLY A 164 -9.12 2.98 -13.62
C GLY A 164 -9.51 3.29 -15.07
N VAL A 165 -8.65 2.98 -16.06
CA VAL A 165 -9.00 3.04 -17.50
C VAL A 165 -9.59 1.74 -18.05
N ASP A 166 -9.49 0.65 -17.30
CA ASP A 166 -10.06 -0.66 -17.64
C ASP A 166 -11.00 -1.10 -16.51
N LEU A 167 -12.29 -0.86 -16.71
CA LEU A 167 -13.31 -1.13 -15.71
C LEU A 167 -13.89 -2.55 -15.80
N GLN A 168 -13.36 -3.42 -16.66
CA GLN A 168 -13.89 -4.77 -16.91
C GLN A 168 -12.88 -5.88 -16.59
N THR A 169 -11.73 -5.51 -16.03
CA THR A 169 -10.66 -6.46 -15.73
C THR A 169 -10.17 -6.27 -14.30
N ALA A 170 -10.05 -7.37 -13.56
CA ALA A 170 -9.19 -7.43 -12.38
C ALA A 170 -7.87 -8.07 -12.79
N GLN A 171 -6.78 -7.38 -12.51
CA GLN A 171 -5.44 -7.94 -12.66
C GLN A 171 -5.09 -8.66 -11.35
N THR A 172 -4.49 -9.83 -11.45
CA THR A 172 -4.08 -10.65 -10.31
C THR A 172 -2.58 -10.86 -10.40
N ASN A 173 -1.89 -10.77 -9.28
CA ASN A 173 -0.47 -11.06 -9.21
C ASN A 173 -0.09 -11.66 -7.87
N TYR A 174 1.15 -12.13 -7.79
CA TYR A 174 1.77 -12.52 -6.54
C TYR A 174 3.28 -12.29 -6.61
N TYR A 175 3.88 -12.00 -5.47
CA TYR A 175 5.32 -11.85 -5.32
C TYR A 175 5.82 -12.66 -4.13
N PHE A 176 7.00 -13.26 -4.29
CA PHE A 176 7.70 -13.91 -3.19
C PHE A 176 8.79 -12.98 -2.68
N GLN A 177 8.71 -12.62 -1.40
CA GLN A 177 9.67 -11.78 -0.71
C GLN A 177 10.06 -10.47 -1.43
N GLY A 178 9.11 -9.85 -2.12
CA GLY A 178 9.29 -8.57 -2.80
C GLY A 178 10.19 -8.66 -4.03
N ILE A 179 10.46 -9.86 -4.54
CA ILE A 179 11.20 -10.09 -5.78
C ILE A 179 10.25 -9.88 -6.95
N PRO A 180 10.41 -8.82 -7.77
CA PRO A 180 9.49 -8.55 -8.86
C PRO A 180 9.61 -9.62 -9.95
N ASP A 181 8.48 -10.23 -10.32
CA ASP A 181 8.35 -11.09 -11.49
C ASP A 181 7.10 -10.68 -12.29
N TYR A 182 7.35 -9.95 -13.38
CA TYR A 182 6.32 -9.37 -14.23
C TYR A 182 5.60 -10.41 -15.11
N HIS A 183 6.01 -11.68 -15.08
CA HIS A 183 5.37 -12.76 -15.83
C HIS A 183 4.26 -13.46 -15.04
N ASN A 184 4.12 -13.17 -13.74
CA ASN A 184 3.10 -13.77 -12.89
C ASN A 184 1.75 -13.07 -12.95
N SER A 185 1.58 -11.99 -13.71
CA SER A 185 0.29 -11.32 -13.85
C SER A 185 -0.74 -12.18 -14.60
N GLY A 186 -2.00 -12.15 -14.18
CA GLY A 186 -3.12 -12.76 -14.89
C GLY A 186 -4.38 -11.91 -14.80
N ASN A 187 -5.27 -12.00 -15.79
CA ASN A 187 -6.47 -11.17 -15.87
C ASN A 187 -7.73 -12.00 -15.67
N ILE A 188 -8.69 -11.45 -14.93
CA ILE A 188 -10.05 -11.97 -14.80
C ILE A 188 -11.00 -10.93 -15.39
N SER A 189 -11.82 -11.31 -16.36
CA SER A 189 -12.83 -10.40 -16.94
C SER A 189 -14.13 -10.43 -16.15
N MET A 190 -14.78 -9.28 -15.99
CA MET A 190 -16.05 -9.13 -15.27
C MET A 190 -16.85 -7.94 -15.79
N SER A 191 -17.98 -7.66 -15.13
CA SER A 191 -18.78 -6.48 -15.42
C SER A 191 -18.11 -5.20 -14.90
N ASP A 192 -18.74 -4.05 -15.13
CA ASP A 192 -18.22 -2.74 -14.74
C ASP A 192 -17.91 -2.65 -13.24
N THR A 193 -16.64 -2.48 -12.90
CA THR A 193 -16.13 -2.48 -11.53
C THR A 193 -16.37 -1.16 -10.78
N PHE A 194 -16.71 -0.08 -11.49
CA PHE A 194 -16.96 1.23 -10.89
C PHE A 194 -18.43 1.37 -10.43
N HIS A 195 -19.37 0.89 -11.23
CA HIS A 195 -20.81 0.99 -10.95
C HIS A 195 -21.31 -0.19 -10.11
N ASN A 196 -20.79 -1.39 -10.34
CA ASN A 196 -21.26 -2.62 -9.71
C ASN A 196 -20.37 -3.03 -8.54
N PHE A 197 -21.01 -3.51 -7.48
CA PHE A 197 -20.29 -4.24 -6.43
C PHE A 197 -19.99 -5.65 -6.93
N HIS A 198 -18.75 -6.07 -6.73
CA HIS A 198 -18.29 -7.44 -6.94
C HIS A 198 -17.75 -8.00 -5.62
N ASP A 199 -17.82 -9.32 -5.49
CA ASP A 199 -17.18 -10.07 -4.42
C ASP A 199 -15.84 -10.63 -4.92
N TYR A 200 -14.73 -10.08 -4.43
CA TYR A 200 -13.38 -10.53 -4.75
C TYR A 200 -12.86 -11.39 -3.59
N GLU A 201 -12.41 -12.61 -3.88
CA GLU A 201 -11.96 -13.55 -2.85
C GLU A 201 -10.59 -14.16 -3.19
N ILE A 202 -9.68 -14.11 -2.23
CA ILE A 202 -8.42 -14.85 -2.26
C ILE A 202 -8.58 -16.05 -1.33
N ARG A 203 -8.40 -17.26 -1.87
CA ARG A 203 -8.22 -18.48 -1.08
C ARG A 203 -6.77 -18.88 -1.13
N TRP A 204 -6.14 -18.96 0.04
CA TRP A 204 -4.71 -19.17 0.14
C TRP A 204 -4.41 -20.32 1.09
N THR A 205 -3.73 -21.33 0.56
CA THR A 205 -3.24 -22.49 1.29
C THR A 205 -1.73 -22.64 1.06
N PRO A 206 -1.04 -23.52 1.80
CA PRO A 206 0.39 -23.79 1.57
C PRO A 206 0.72 -24.27 0.16
N ASP A 207 -0.26 -24.79 -0.58
CA ASP A 207 -0.05 -25.43 -1.88
C ASP A 207 -0.67 -24.66 -3.04
N ARG A 208 -1.60 -23.73 -2.79
CA ARG A 208 -2.36 -23.06 -3.84
C ARG A 208 -2.90 -21.70 -3.44
N ILE A 209 -2.92 -20.77 -4.39
CA ILE A 209 -3.70 -19.53 -4.35
C ILE A 209 -4.81 -19.64 -5.39
N GLU A 210 -6.03 -19.25 -5.03
CA GLU A 210 -7.15 -19.10 -5.95
C GLU A 210 -7.72 -17.68 -5.82
N TRP A 211 -7.92 -17.03 -6.96
CA TRP A 211 -8.58 -15.74 -7.09
C TRP A 211 -9.97 -15.96 -7.66
N LEU A 212 -10.99 -15.52 -6.93
CA LEU A 212 -12.38 -15.62 -7.32
C LEU A 212 -13.01 -14.24 -7.51
N VAL A 213 -13.98 -14.17 -8.42
CA VAL A 213 -14.88 -13.03 -8.60
C VAL A 213 -16.31 -13.55 -8.60
N ASP A 214 -17.16 -13.00 -7.75
CA ASP A 214 -18.56 -13.38 -7.58
C ASP A 214 -18.74 -14.90 -7.36
N GLY A 215 -17.83 -15.50 -6.59
CA GLY A 215 -17.84 -16.93 -6.25
C GLY A 215 -17.30 -17.85 -7.34
N GLN A 216 -16.85 -17.32 -8.49
CA GLN A 216 -16.26 -18.10 -9.58
C GLN A 216 -14.74 -18.01 -9.54
N VAL A 217 -14.04 -19.14 -9.63
CA VAL A 217 -12.58 -19.17 -9.75
C VAL A 217 -12.18 -18.62 -11.12
N GLY A 218 -11.55 -17.46 -11.13
CA GLY A 218 -11.00 -16.85 -12.35
C GLY A 218 -9.55 -17.24 -12.59
N ARG A 219 -8.79 -17.53 -11.52
CA ARG A 219 -7.39 -17.96 -11.60
C ARG A 219 -7.01 -18.84 -10.42
N SER A 220 -6.12 -19.80 -10.67
CA SER A 220 -5.41 -20.56 -9.63
C SER A 220 -3.91 -20.55 -9.91
N LYS A 221 -3.10 -20.59 -8.86
CA LYS A 221 -1.64 -20.79 -8.94
C LYS A 221 -1.23 -21.84 -7.92
N ASP A 222 -0.67 -22.96 -8.40
CA ASP A 222 -0.13 -23.99 -7.54
C ASP A 222 1.33 -23.66 -7.16
N ARG A 223 1.68 -23.89 -5.90
CA ARG A 223 3.05 -23.74 -5.39
C ARG A 223 4.03 -24.60 -6.17
N LYS A 224 3.65 -25.82 -6.54
CA LYS A 224 4.51 -26.75 -7.31
C LYS A 224 4.96 -26.19 -8.67
N ASP A 225 4.33 -25.13 -9.15
CA ASP A 225 4.67 -24.45 -10.41
C ASP A 225 5.50 -23.17 -10.18
N THR A 226 6.12 -23.04 -9.00
CA THR A 226 6.95 -21.87 -8.59
C THR A 226 8.39 -22.26 -8.22
N TRP A 227 8.82 -23.47 -8.56
CA TRP A 227 10.19 -23.91 -8.26
C TRP A 227 11.19 -23.03 -8.99
N ASN A 228 12.12 -22.44 -8.24
CA ASN A 228 13.25 -21.75 -8.82
C ASN A 228 14.50 -22.60 -8.63
N ALA A 229 15.00 -23.17 -9.74
CA ALA A 229 16.17 -24.06 -9.72
C ALA A 229 17.48 -23.33 -9.33
N THR A 230 17.56 -22.01 -9.49
CA THR A 230 18.75 -21.24 -9.12
C THR A 230 18.83 -21.05 -7.61
N THR A 231 17.71 -20.72 -6.97
CA THR A 231 17.63 -20.45 -5.53
C THR A 231 17.22 -21.67 -4.70
N GLN A 232 16.89 -22.78 -5.35
CA GLN A 232 16.47 -24.05 -4.73
C GLN A 232 15.29 -23.87 -3.75
N GLN A 233 14.33 -23.02 -4.12
CA GLN A 233 13.16 -22.73 -3.32
C GLN A 233 11.91 -22.48 -4.17
N TRP A 234 10.76 -22.62 -3.52
CA TRP A 234 9.47 -22.26 -4.08
C TRP A 234 9.27 -20.75 -3.94
N MET A 235 9.19 -20.04 -5.06
CA MET A 235 8.86 -18.61 -5.08
C MET A 235 7.35 -18.43 -4.94
N PHE A 236 6.81 -18.79 -3.78
CA PHE A 236 5.38 -18.78 -3.49
C PHE A 236 5.12 -18.08 -2.13
N PRO A 237 4.11 -17.18 -2.04
CA PRO A 237 3.71 -16.54 -0.80
C PRO A 237 3.40 -17.55 0.30
N GLN A 238 4.08 -17.42 1.44
CA GLN A 238 4.09 -18.46 2.47
C GLN A 238 4.19 -17.94 3.90
N THR A 239 4.19 -16.62 4.12
CA THR A 239 4.36 -15.98 5.43
C THR A 239 3.15 -15.16 5.84
N PRO A 240 2.85 -15.03 7.16
CA PRO A 240 1.66 -14.33 7.64
C PRO A 240 1.52 -12.94 7.00
N ALA A 241 0.31 -12.62 6.53
CA ALA A 241 0.07 -11.43 5.73
C ALA A 241 -1.13 -10.64 6.26
N ARG A 242 -1.04 -9.31 6.17
CA ARG A 242 -2.19 -8.42 6.41
C ARG A 242 -3.00 -8.26 5.15
N VAL A 243 -4.30 -8.08 5.33
CA VAL A 243 -5.18 -7.60 4.26
C VAL A 243 -4.98 -6.10 4.12
N GLN A 244 -4.72 -5.62 2.90
CA GLN A 244 -4.65 -4.21 2.57
C GLN A 244 -5.65 -3.87 1.48
N LEU A 245 -6.37 -2.76 1.68
CA LEU A 245 -7.28 -2.15 0.72
C LEU A 245 -6.70 -0.78 0.40
N SER A 246 -6.62 -0.41 -0.87
CA SER A 246 -6.08 0.91 -1.21
C SER A 246 -6.68 1.53 -2.47
N ILE A 247 -6.57 2.85 -2.51
CA ILE A 247 -6.59 3.64 -3.75
C ILE A 247 -5.27 4.41 -3.79
N TRP A 248 -4.60 4.41 -4.94
CA TRP A 248 -3.32 5.10 -5.09
C TRP A 248 -3.10 5.60 -6.53
N PRO A 249 -2.25 6.63 -6.71
CA PRO A 249 -2.04 7.25 -8.01
C PRO A 249 -0.88 6.58 -8.76
N GLY A 250 -1.13 5.46 -9.44
CA GLY A 250 -0.15 4.80 -10.31
C GLY A 250 0.42 5.71 -11.40
N GLY A 251 -0.38 6.68 -11.87
CA GLY A 251 0.02 7.70 -12.85
C GLY A 251 0.62 8.98 -12.25
N LEU A 252 1.18 8.99 -11.04
CA LEU A 252 1.96 10.14 -10.59
C LEU A 252 3.15 10.38 -11.50
N ALA A 253 3.42 11.64 -11.83
CA ALA A 253 4.55 12.03 -12.67
C ALA A 253 5.92 11.64 -12.08
N SER A 254 6.01 11.40 -10.77
CA SER A 254 7.21 10.94 -10.09
C SER A 254 7.42 9.42 -10.13
N ASN A 255 6.43 8.64 -10.56
CA ASN A 255 6.55 7.19 -10.66
C ASN A 255 7.38 6.79 -11.87
N ALA A 256 7.90 5.56 -11.89
CA ALA A 256 8.62 5.05 -13.06
C ALA A 256 7.68 4.99 -14.28
N GLN A 257 8.23 5.25 -15.46
CA GLN A 257 7.46 5.36 -16.70
C GLN A 257 6.59 4.12 -16.98
N GLY A 258 7.12 2.92 -16.72
CA GLY A 258 6.39 1.66 -16.91
C GLY A 258 5.10 1.58 -16.09
N THR A 259 5.10 2.13 -14.88
CA THR A 259 3.91 2.17 -14.00
C THR A 259 2.92 3.21 -14.45
N ILE A 260 3.40 4.38 -14.89
CA ILE A 260 2.54 5.39 -15.49
C ILE A 260 1.82 4.81 -16.71
N ASP A 261 2.56 4.11 -17.58
CA ASP A 261 2.02 3.51 -18.80
C ASP A 261 1.03 2.38 -18.49
N TRP A 262 1.37 1.51 -17.53
CA TRP A 262 0.48 0.45 -17.05
C TRP A 262 -0.82 1.01 -16.45
N ALA A 263 -0.74 2.09 -15.67
CA ALA A 263 -1.89 2.74 -15.06
C ALA A 263 -2.76 3.55 -16.06
N GLY A 264 -2.44 3.50 -17.36
CA GLY A 264 -3.19 4.19 -18.42
C GLY A 264 -2.78 5.65 -18.65
N GLY A 265 -1.60 6.04 -18.17
CA GLY A 265 -1.01 7.37 -18.32
C GLY A 265 -1.05 8.18 -17.03
N GLN A 266 -0.62 9.45 -17.13
CA GLN A 266 -0.61 10.37 -15.99
C GLN A 266 -2.02 10.62 -15.46
N ILE A 267 -2.12 10.77 -14.15
CA ILE A 267 -3.36 11.04 -13.46
C ILE A 267 -3.96 12.40 -13.83
N ASP A 268 -5.27 12.44 -14.10
CA ASP A 268 -5.99 13.69 -14.37
C ASP A 268 -6.63 14.23 -13.08
N TRP A 269 -5.89 15.07 -12.37
CA TRP A 269 -6.38 15.75 -11.17
C TRP A 269 -7.50 16.78 -11.41
N ASN A 270 -7.90 17.00 -12.66
CA ASN A 270 -9.03 17.84 -13.03
C ASN A 270 -10.20 17.03 -13.59
N ALA A 271 -10.20 15.71 -13.40
CA ALA A 271 -11.32 14.84 -13.73
C ALA A 271 -12.62 15.29 -13.02
N ASP A 272 -13.75 14.98 -13.64
CA ASP A 272 -15.07 15.38 -13.12
C ASP A 272 -15.36 14.83 -11.72
N ASP A 273 -14.87 13.63 -11.40
CA ASP A 273 -15.05 13.02 -10.08
C ASP A 273 -14.34 13.85 -9.00
N VAL A 274 -13.11 14.29 -9.26
CA VAL A 274 -12.35 15.17 -8.35
C VAL A 274 -13.01 16.54 -8.24
N LYS A 275 -13.52 17.12 -9.35
CA LYS A 275 -14.23 18.41 -9.31
C LYS A 275 -15.52 18.37 -8.49
N LYS A 276 -16.24 17.24 -8.51
CA LYS A 276 -17.53 17.08 -7.84
C LYS A 276 -17.39 16.64 -6.38
N ALA A 277 -16.51 15.67 -6.11
CA ALA A 277 -16.36 15.06 -4.80
C ALA A 277 -15.15 15.59 -4.01
N GLY A 278 -14.21 16.27 -4.66
CA GLY A 278 -12.94 16.73 -4.07
C GLY A 278 -11.80 15.70 -4.12
N TYR A 279 -12.11 14.46 -4.50
CA TYR A 279 -11.17 13.34 -4.52
C TYR A 279 -11.59 12.26 -5.53
N PHE A 280 -10.65 11.40 -5.92
CA PHE A 280 -10.98 10.06 -6.43
C PHE A 280 -11.32 9.14 -5.26
N TYR A 281 -12.08 8.06 -5.49
CA TYR A 281 -12.45 7.15 -4.41
C TYR A 281 -12.72 5.72 -4.88
N ALA A 282 -12.46 4.76 -4.00
CA ALA A 282 -12.94 3.38 -4.09
C ALA A 282 -13.89 3.09 -2.92
N THR A 283 -14.92 2.27 -3.14
CA THR A 283 -16.01 2.07 -2.16
C THR A 283 -16.03 0.64 -1.65
N PHE A 284 -15.82 0.42 -0.36
CA PHE A 284 -15.80 -0.90 0.27
C PHE A 284 -17.00 -1.08 1.22
N SER A 285 -17.74 -2.17 1.01
CA SER A 285 -18.91 -2.54 1.83
C SER A 285 -18.48 -3.36 3.05
N ASP A 286 -17.78 -4.46 2.79
CA ASP A 286 -17.37 -5.40 3.83
C ASP A 286 -16.16 -6.23 3.40
N VAL A 287 -15.45 -6.73 4.42
CA VAL A 287 -14.39 -7.72 4.28
C VAL A 287 -14.65 -8.85 5.27
N THR A 288 -14.62 -10.08 4.79
CA THR A 288 -14.65 -11.30 5.61
C THR A 288 -13.29 -11.97 5.53
N ILE A 289 -12.66 -12.18 6.68
CA ILE A 289 -11.40 -12.92 6.84
C ILE A 289 -11.73 -14.20 7.58
N ASP A 290 -11.38 -15.35 6.98
CA ASP A 290 -11.49 -16.68 7.56
C ASP A 290 -10.09 -17.26 7.72
N CYS A 291 -9.53 -17.15 8.92
CA CYS A 291 -8.17 -17.62 9.21
C CYS A 291 -8.16 -19.14 9.34
N TYR A 292 -7.20 -19.78 8.69
CA TYR A 292 -6.95 -21.20 8.96
C TYR A 292 -6.13 -21.38 10.24
N ASN A 293 -6.28 -22.58 10.82
CA ASN A 293 -5.59 -22.97 12.03
C ASN A 293 -5.18 -24.43 11.93
N ALA A 294 -4.04 -24.69 11.29
CA ALA A 294 -3.48 -26.02 11.16
C ALA A 294 -3.06 -26.57 12.53
N THR A 295 -3.15 -27.89 12.72
CA THR A 295 -2.69 -28.54 13.96
C THR A 295 -1.17 -28.39 14.15
N ASN A 296 -0.42 -28.43 13.04
CA ASN A 296 1.03 -28.31 13.02
C ASN A 296 1.44 -27.26 12.00
N ALA A 297 2.61 -26.65 12.21
CA ALA A 297 3.18 -25.70 11.26
C ALA A 297 3.43 -26.37 9.88
N PRO A 298 3.34 -25.60 8.78
CA PRO A 298 3.01 -24.17 8.72
C PRO A 298 1.50 -23.90 8.81
N GLY A 299 1.11 -22.68 9.18
CA GLY A 299 -0.29 -22.24 9.20
C GLY A 299 -1.03 -22.45 10.52
N THR A 300 -0.30 -22.54 11.64
CA THR A 300 -0.92 -22.54 12.99
C THR A 300 -1.37 -21.13 13.35
N ASN A 301 -2.39 -21.03 14.20
CA ASN A 301 -2.97 -19.80 14.72
C ASN A 301 -3.42 -20.04 16.18
N HIS A 302 -2.49 -20.51 17.02
CA HIS A 302 -2.77 -20.84 18.42
C HIS A 302 -2.24 -19.79 19.39
N GLY A 303 -1.20 -19.07 18.99
CA GLY A 303 -0.53 -18.09 19.82
C GLY A 303 -1.20 -16.73 19.83
N LYS A 304 -0.46 -15.78 20.40
CA LYS A 304 -0.80 -14.36 20.44
C LYS A 304 -0.24 -13.61 19.24
N SER A 305 0.95 -14.01 18.79
CA SER A 305 1.72 -13.28 17.79
C SER A 305 2.59 -14.17 16.92
N TYR A 306 2.82 -13.78 15.67
CA TYR A 306 3.90 -14.34 14.85
C TYR A 306 5.20 -13.53 15.01
N THR A 307 6.33 -14.24 14.91
CA THR A 307 7.68 -13.66 14.78
C THR A 307 8.53 -14.53 13.86
N PHE A 308 9.74 -14.07 13.51
CA PHE A 308 10.70 -14.82 12.72
C PHE A 308 11.92 -15.20 13.56
N ASN A 309 12.35 -16.47 13.52
CA ASN A 309 13.56 -16.92 14.20
C ASN A 309 14.81 -16.97 13.30
N ASP A 310 14.64 -16.73 11.99
CA ASP A 310 15.72 -16.73 11.01
C ASP A 310 15.45 -15.70 9.90
N GLY A 311 16.52 -15.09 9.38
CA GLY A 311 16.45 -14.05 8.35
C GLY A 311 16.05 -14.54 6.96
N LYS A 312 15.98 -15.86 6.73
CA LYS A 312 15.47 -16.45 5.49
C LYS A 312 14.02 -16.05 5.23
N GLY A 313 13.22 -15.79 6.27
CA GLY A 313 11.86 -15.26 6.13
C GLY A 313 10.90 -16.17 5.34
N THR A 314 11.11 -17.49 5.40
CA THR A 314 10.24 -18.51 4.80
C THR A 314 9.33 -19.11 5.87
N ASN A 315 8.34 -19.91 5.45
CA ASN A 315 7.32 -20.44 6.37
C ASN A 315 7.89 -21.27 7.54
N ASP A 316 9.02 -21.95 7.33
CA ASP A 316 9.75 -22.73 8.34
C ASP A 316 10.43 -21.87 9.42
N THR A 317 10.48 -20.55 9.22
CA THR A 317 11.08 -19.60 10.15
C THR A 317 10.05 -18.83 10.98
N VAL A 318 8.76 -18.99 10.65
CA VAL A 318 7.65 -18.35 11.36
C VAL A 318 7.40 -19.06 12.68
N VAL A 319 7.40 -18.30 13.76
CA VAL A 319 7.12 -18.76 15.12
C VAL A 319 5.75 -18.22 15.55
N ASP A 320 4.77 -19.11 15.65
CA ASP A 320 3.49 -18.87 16.32
C ASP A 320 3.71 -18.94 17.83
N GLY A 321 3.72 -17.77 18.49
CA GLY A 321 4.20 -17.63 19.86
C GLY A 321 3.35 -16.69 20.72
N GLY A 322 3.87 -16.37 21.91
CA GLY A 322 3.14 -15.60 22.93
C GLY A 322 3.65 -14.17 23.16
N LYS A 323 4.49 -13.62 22.26
CA LYS A 323 5.09 -12.30 22.48
C LYS A 323 4.02 -11.19 22.45
N ASN A 324 4.29 -10.08 23.14
CA ASN A 324 3.39 -8.94 23.18
C ASN A 324 3.42 -8.17 21.86
N THR A 325 2.27 -7.69 21.41
CA THR A 325 2.13 -6.94 20.15
C THR A 325 1.92 -5.44 20.37
N VAL A 326 1.69 -5.02 21.62
CA VAL A 326 1.27 -3.66 21.96
C VAL A 326 2.47 -2.86 22.47
N LEU A 327 2.85 -1.83 21.72
CA LEU A 327 3.83 -0.83 22.13
C LEU A 327 3.29 0.04 23.26
N GLY A 328 4.14 0.37 24.23
CA GLY A 328 3.82 1.22 25.36
C GLY A 328 3.77 2.71 24.99
N SER A 329 4.45 3.11 23.91
CA SER A 329 4.41 4.45 23.32
C SER A 329 4.91 4.42 21.87
N MET A 330 4.84 5.57 21.18
CA MET A 330 5.39 5.72 19.83
C MET A 330 6.93 5.84 19.82
N ASP A 331 7.59 5.83 20.97
CA ASP A 331 9.06 5.80 21.09
C ASP A 331 9.61 4.37 21.23
N ALA A 332 8.71 3.39 21.37
CA ALA A 332 9.03 1.98 21.57
C ALA A 332 9.30 1.23 20.26
N SER A 333 9.89 0.05 20.41
CA SER A 333 10.14 -0.91 19.33
C SER A 333 10.02 -2.34 19.86
N GLY A 334 10.20 -3.34 19.01
CA GLY A 334 10.31 -4.74 19.44
C GLY A 334 11.47 -5.01 20.41
N LEU A 335 12.52 -4.18 20.39
CA LEU A 335 13.66 -4.28 21.31
C LEU A 335 13.32 -3.81 22.72
N ASP A 336 12.39 -2.85 22.85
CA ASP A 336 11.89 -2.33 24.11
C ASP A 336 10.44 -1.87 23.93
N MET A 337 9.52 -2.80 24.16
CA MET A 337 8.08 -2.60 23.97
C MET A 337 7.48 -1.58 24.95
N ASP A 338 8.14 -1.26 26.08
CA ASP A 338 7.62 -0.36 27.11
C ASP A 338 8.33 1.00 27.15
N LYS A 339 9.28 1.25 26.24
CA LYS A 339 9.99 2.53 26.14
C LYS A 339 9.00 3.70 26.03
N GLY A 340 9.24 4.77 26.78
CA GLY A 340 8.42 5.99 26.77
C GLY A 340 7.03 5.84 27.40
N LYS A 341 6.67 4.66 27.93
CA LYS A 341 5.39 4.42 28.59
C LYS A 341 5.31 5.20 29.91
N SER A 342 4.64 6.35 29.88
CA SER A 342 4.38 7.17 31.06
C SER A 342 3.05 6.78 31.71
N SER A 343 2.99 6.76 33.04
CA SER A 343 1.78 6.45 33.83
C SER A 343 0.68 7.51 33.75
N ALA A 344 0.89 8.61 33.02
CA ALA A 344 -0.03 9.73 32.90
C ALA A 344 0.06 10.37 31.49
N SER A 345 -1.11 10.59 30.89
CA SER A 345 -1.34 11.34 29.65
C SER A 345 -0.60 12.69 29.66
N GLY A 346 0.30 12.94 28.72
CA GLY A 346 0.93 14.26 28.66
C GLY A 346 2.20 14.44 27.81
N SER A 347 2.22 13.97 26.57
CA SER A 347 3.10 14.54 25.52
C SER A 347 2.65 14.02 24.15
N LYS A 348 2.43 14.92 23.18
CA LYS A 348 2.29 14.54 21.77
C LYS A 348 3.70 14.34 21.23
N PRO A 349 4.14 13.13 20.89
CA PRO A 349 5.38 12.95 20.15
C PRO A 349 5.17 13.59 18.77
N GLN A 350 6.15 14.36 18.31
CA GLN A 350 6.23 14.79 16.92
C GLN A 350 6.80 13.62 16.12
N ASN A 351 6.06 12.49 16.05
CA ASN A 351 6.56 11.28 15.43
C ASN A 351 6.21 11.25 13.95
N SER A 352 7.20 10.94 13.13
CA SER A 352 7.01 10.69 11.73
C SER A 352 6.17 9.42 11.54
N ILE A 353 5.32 9.42 10.52
CA ILE A 353 4.58 8.24 10.07
C ILE A 353 5.36 7.66 8.89
N PRO A 354 5.58 6.34 8.82
CA PRO A 354 6.20 5.71 7.66
C PRO A 354 5.55 6.14 6.34
N GLY A 355 6.34 6.41 5.31
CA GLY A 355 5.81 6.81 4.00
C GLY A 355 5.42 8.29 3.91
N GLY A 356 5.64 9.08 4.98
CA GLY A 356 5.93 10.51 4.87
C GLY A 356 4.85 11.40 4.25
N VAL A 357 3.56 11.04 4.33
CA VAL A 357 2.45 11.91 3.94
C VAL A 357 1.57 12.22 5.14
N SER A 358 1.71 13.44 5.66
CA SER A 358 0.70 14.05 6.51
C SER A 358 -0.61 14.13 5.74
N SER A 359 -1.64 13.45 6.21
CA SER A 359 -3.03 13.84 6.00
C SER A 359 -3.27 15.24 6.59
N GLY A 360 -4.30 15.93 6.09
CA GLY A 360 -4.84 17.13 6.72
C GLY A 360 -4.34 18.48 6.20
N GLN A 361 -4.80 18.89 5.02
CA GLN A 361 -5.28 20.28 4.91
C GLN A 361 -6.67 20.29 5.51
N ASP A 362 -6.79 20.85 6.73
CA ASP A 362 -8.07 21.09 7.39
C ASP A 362 -9.01 21.86 6.44
N HIS A 363 -9.95 21.16 5.81
CA HIS A 363 -11.11 21.79 5.20
C HIS A 363 -12.18 22.03 6.28
N SER A 364 -11.84 22.89 7.25
CA SER A 364 -12.85 23.58 8.05
C SER A 364 -13.15 24.92 7.38
N GLY A 365 -14.38 25.04 6.87
CA GLY A 365 -14.86 26.26 6.24
C GLY A 365 -14.89 27.43 7.21
N SER A 366 -14.27 28.54 6.81
CA SER A 366 -14.44 29.85 7.41
C SER A 366 -14.42 30.89 6.29
N GLY A 367 -15.59 31.41 5.95
CA GLY A 367 -15.72 32.58 5.07
C GLY A 367 -15.13 33.83 5.73
N GLY A 368 -14.46 34.65 4.94
CA GLY A 368 -13.95 35.96 5.37
C GLY A 368 -13.33 36.71 4.19
N SER A 369 -14.02 37.76 3.74
CA SER A 369 -13.72 38.62 2.60
C SER A 369 -12.46 39.49 2.72
N GLY A 370 -11.92 39.88 1.55
CA GLY A 370 -11.13 41.09 1.30
C GLY A 370 -9.66 40.78 0.96
N GLY A 371 -9.05 41.25 -0.13
CA GLY A 371 -9.40 42.15 -1.22
C GLY A 371 -8.09 42.59 -1.90
N SER A 372 -8.09 42.66 -3.25
CA SER A 372 -7.27 43.49 -4.17
C SER A 372 -5.73 43.54 -3.99
N GLY A 373 -4.87 43.48 -5.02
CA GLY A 373 -5.02 43.53 -6.48
C GLY A 373 -3.66 43.73 -7.19
N GLY A 374 -3.70 43.80 -8.53
CA GLY A 374 -2.62 44.22 -9.45
C GLY A 374 -1.95 43.04 -10.17
N GLY A 375 -1.95 42.87 -11.49
CA GLY A 375 -2.29 43.74 -12.62
C GLY A 375 -1.09 43.90 -13.57
N SER A 376 -1.30 43.64 -14.87
CA SER A 376 -0.43 43.86 -16.07
C SER A 376 0.66 42.81 -16.39
N GLY A 377 0.90 42.37 -17.63
CA GLY A 377 0.29 42.66 -18.94
C GLY A 377 1.19 42.16 -20.09
N SER A 378 0.58 41.51 -21.09
CA SER A 378 0.87 41.48 -22.55
C SER A 378 2.27 41.17 -23.14
N GLY A 379 2.30 40.27 -24.12
CA GLY A 379 3.36 40.16 -25.15
C GLY A 379 3.07 39.09 -26.20
N SER A 380 2.47 39.50 -27.32
CA SER A 380 2.18 38.70 -28.52
C SER A 380 3.38 38.58 -29.46
N GLY A 381 3.53 37.44 -30.15
CA GLY A 381 4.47 37.24 -31.26
C GLY A 381 4.15 36.00 -32.09
N SER A 382 3.59 36.24 -33.29
CA SER A 382 3.21 35.27 -34.32
C SER A 382 4.38 34.88 -35.23
N GLY A 383 4.39 33.64 -35.74
CA GLY A 383 5.29 33.19 -36.83
C GLY A 383 4.93 31.79 -37.34
N SER A 384 4.53 31.73 -38.61
CA SER A 384 3.90 30.64 -39.37
C SER A 384 4.82 29.48 -39.79
N GLY A 385 4.25 28.30 -40.04
CA GLY A 385 4.88 27.23 -40.82
C GLY A 385 4.04 25.95 -40.92
N SER A 386 3.21 25.86 -41.96
CA SER A 386 2.27 24.77 -42.24
C SER A 386 2.93 23.46 -42.69
N SER A 387 2.42 22.32 -42.23
CA SER A 387 1.99 21.22 -43.12
C SER A 387 1.19 20.19 -42.32
N GLY A 388 -0.11 20.11 -42.60
CA GLY A 388 -1.04 19.23 -41.91
C GLY A 388 -0.91 17.77 -42.31
N CYS A 389 -1.28 16.89 -41.38
CA CYS A 389 -1.77 15.55 -41.67
C CYS A 389 -3.14 15.40 -40.99
N ASN A 390 -4.16 15.28 -41.83
CA ASN A 390 -5.54 15.08 -41.43
C ASN A 390 -5.78 13.64 -40.97
N SER A 391 -6.73 13.48 -40.06
CA SER A 391 -7.25 12.25 -39.46
C SER A 391 -7.94 11.36 -40.49
N ASN A 392 -7.32 10.23 -40.82
CA ASN A 392 -7.92 8.91 -41.03
C ASN A 392 -6.87 7.98 -41.64
N SER A 393 -6.75 6.78 -41.07
CA SER A 393 -5.82 5.71 -41.46
C SER A 393 -4.40 5.81 -40.90
N PHE A 394 -4.11 4.85 -40.02
CA PHE A 394 -2.82 4.54 -39.45
C PHE A 394 -1.87 3.99 -40.55
N SER A 395 -0.73 4.66 -40.75
CA SER A 395 0.36 4.18 -41.60
C SER A 395 1.65 4.15 -40.77
N GLN A 396 2.11 2.93 -40.45
CA GLN A 396 3.42 2.65 -39.87
C GLN A 396 4.38 2.28 -40.99
N ASN A 397 5.20 3.23 -41.46
CA ASN A 397 6.58 2.96 -41.86
C ASN A 397 7.27 4.25 -42.36
N CYS A 398 8.35 4.63 -41.70
CA CYS A 398 9.46 5.35 -42.32
C CYS A 398 10.74 4.65 -41.85
N GLY A 399 11.26 3.76 -42.70
CA GLY A 399 12.60 3.15 -42.56
C GLY A 399 12.62 1.69 -42.10
N GLY A 400 12.80 0.77 -43.06
CA GLY A 400 12.99 -0.68 -42.86
C GLY A 400 14.34 -1.06 -42.20
N ASN A 401 14.65 -2.33 -41.90
CA ASN A 401 14.26 -3.57 -42.56
C ASN A 401 14.49 -4.81 -41.66
N ASN A 402 13.63 -5.83 -41.87
CA ASN A 402 13.75 -7.29 -41.67
C ASN A 402 13.95 -7.99 -40.30
N GLY A 403 13.00 -8.91 -40.02
CA GLY A 403 13.25 -10.17 -39.27
C GLY A 403 12.13 -10.58 -38.31
N GLY A 404 11.06 -11.21 -38.81
CA GLY A 404 9.83 -11.47 -38.06
C GLY A 404 9.89 -12.58 -36.99
N GLY A 405 9.07 -12.39 -35.95
CA GLY A 405 8.65 -13.40 -34.98
C GLY A 405 7.48 -12.86 -34.15
N LYS A 406 6.28 -13.43 -34.37
CA LYS A 406 5.04 -13.10 -33.64
C LYS A 406 5.20 -13.40 -32.15
N SER A 407 4.87 -12.46 -31.26
CA SER A 407 4.40 -12.79 -29.91
C SER A 407 3.45 -11.69 -29.41
N GLY A 408 2.31 -12.12 -28.86
CA GLY A 408 1.27 -11.23 -28.34
C GLY A 408 1.78 -10.47 -27.11
N SER A 409 1.56 -9.16 -27.10
CA SER A 409 1.95 -8.27 -26.02
C SER A 409 1.04 -8.44 -24.81
N THR A 410 1.45 -9.25 -23.84
CA THR A 410 1.00 -9.11 -22.46
C THR A 410 1.70 -7.88 -21.86
N LYS A 411 0.93 -6.84 -21.51
CA LYS A 411 1.45 -5.68 -20.78
C LYS A 411 1.64 -6.10 -19.31
N ALA A 412 2.90 -6.07 -18.85
CA ALA A 412 3.30 -6.36 -17.48
C ALA A 412 2.63 -5.42 -16.47
N SER A 413 2.08 -5.96 -15.38
CA SER A 413 1.62 -5.20 -14.22
C SER A 413 2.71 -5.15 -13.14
N ALA A 414 2.88 -3.99 -12.51
CA ALA A 414 3.79 -3.81 -11.39
C ALA A 414 2.94 -3.52 -10.15
N SER A 415 3.10 -4.33 -9.09
CA SER A 415 2.37 -4.13 -7.82
C SER A 415 2.55 -2.70 -7.28
N ALA A 416 1.47 -2.18 -6.71
CA ALA A 416 1.41 -0.97 -5.90
C ALA A 416 2.57 -0.79 -4.92
N LEU A 417 3.11 -1.88 -4.36
CA LEU A 417 4.20 -1.82 -3.39
C LEU A 417 5.60 -1.92 -4.03
N ALA A 418 5.73 -2.66 -5.14
CA ALA A 418 6.97 -2.68 -5.92
C ALA A 418 7.39 -1.26 -6.35
N MET A 419 6.43 -0.34 -6.47
CA MET A 419 6.66 1.03 -6.94
C MET A 419 6.93 2.06 -5.84
N ILE A 420 6.45 1.85 -4.62
CA ILE A 420 6.92 2.67 -3.48
C ILE A 420 8.38 2.31 -3.16
N ILE A 421 8.81 1.08 -3.49
CA ILE A 421 10.21 0.63 -3.41
C ILE A 421 11.03 1.05 -4.65
N ALA A 422 10.44 1.11 -5.85
CA ALA A 422 11.16 1.45 -7.09
C ALA A 422 11.64 2.91 -7.18
N GLY A 423 11.11 3.83 -6.36
CA GLY A 423 11.69 5.17 -6.19
C GLY A 423 13.11 5.17 -5.60
N VAL A 424 13.60 4.01 -5.12
CA VAL A 424 14.90 3.87 -4.44
C VAL A 424 15.94 3.13 -5.30
N ALA A 425 15.57 2.60 -6.47
CA ALA A 425 16.47 1.83 -7.34
C ALA A 425 17.13 2.63 -8.48
N LEU A 426 17.09 3.97 -8.46
CA LEU A 426 17.82 4.82 -9.42
C LEU A 426 19.26 5.17 -9.00
N TYR A 427 19.82 4.45 -8.02
CA TYR A 427 21.26 4.42 -7.76
C TYR A 427 21.75 2.98 -7.67
N TRP A 428 21.73 2.29 -8.81
CA TRP A 428 22.72 1.27 -9.18
C TRP A 428 23.18 1.54 -10.61
#